data_AF-M1AM37-F1
#
_entry.id   AF-M1AM37-F1
#
_cell.length_a   1.000
_cell.length_b   1.000
_cell.length_c   1.000
_cell.angle_alpha   90.00
_cell.angle_beta   90.00
_cell.angle_gamma   90.00
#
_symmetry.space_group_name_H-M   'P 1'
#
loop_
_entity.id
_entity.type
_entity.pdbx_description
1 polymer ?
#
loop_
_entity_poly.entity_id
_entity_poly.type
_entity_poly.pdbx_seq_one_letter_code
_entity_poly.pdbx_strand_id
1 'polypeptide(L)'
;MLPLKFAIAVFLVVLIGNSIVAEDPYRYFDWNVTYGTIYPLGVPQQGILINGQFPGPDINSVTNDNLVINIHNSLDEPFLLSWNGVQNRRNSFVDGVYGTTCPIPPGRNNTFNLQVKDQIGSFYYFPSLAFHKAAGGFGGIRILSRPRIPVPFPDPANDYTILIGDWYKKNHTDLKTILDGGRKLPFPDGILINGRGPNGVTFTVDQGKTYRLRISNVGLQNSLNFRVEGHKMTLVEVEGTHTLQTTYSSLDVHVGQSYSVLITANQEAKDHYIVVSSRFTTPVLTTTAVLHYSSSNTPVSGPPPGGPTIQIDWSLNQARSIRTNLSASGPRPNPQGSYHYGMINTTKTIRLASSAGQVNGKQRYAVNSVSFVPLDTPLKLLDYFKIGGFRVGSIQDSPTGGGIYQDTSVLGVDYRQFVEIIFENNEDIVQSWHLDGYSFWVVGMDGGQWTQASRDGYNLRDAVSRCTAQVRTKKRKNSI
;
A
#
# COMPACT_ATOMS: atom_id res chain seq x y z
N MET A 1 0.01 -2.15 67.30
CA MET A 1 -0.32 -0.93 66.52
C MET A 1 0.61 -0.88 65.32
N LEU A 2 0.09 -1.06 64.11
CA LEU A 2 0.86 -0.78 62.90
C LEU A 2 1.19 0.73 62.92
N PRO A 3 2.46 1.14 62.80
CA PRO A 3 2.79 2.56 62.91
C PRO A 3 2.08 3.32 61.79
N LEU A 4 1.41 4.43 62.13
CA LEU A 4 0.64 5.27 61.19
C LEU A 4 1.44 5.61 59.91
N LYS A 5 2.76 5.76 60.05
CA LYS A 5 3.69 5.99 58.93
C LYS A 5 3.74 4.83 57.93
N PHE A 6 3.65 3.59 58.40
CA PHE A 6 3.63 2.40 57.54
C PHE A 6 2.28 2.26 56.82
N ALA A 7 1.17 2.56 57.50
CA ALA A 7 -0.15 2.60 56.86
C ALA A 7 -0.23 3.68 55.76
N ILE A 8 0.32 4.87 56.02
CA ILE A 8 0.41 5.95 55.02
C ILE A 8 1.32 5.56 53.84
N ALA A 9 2.46 4.93 54.10
CA ALA A 9 3.37 4.47 53.05
C ALA A 9 2.73 3.40 52.15
N VAL A 10 2.02 2.42 52.73
CA VAL A 10 1.29 1.40 51.98
C VAL A 10 0.14 2.03 51.17
N PHE A 11 -0.59 2.97 51.75
CA PHE A 11 -1.65 3.69 51.05
C PHE A 11 -1.13 4.52 49.88
N LEU A 12 0.03 5.20 50.04
CA LEU A 12 0.70 5.92 48.97
C LEU A 12 1.22 4.98 47.86
N VAL A 13 1.80 3.82 48.21
CA VAL A 13 2.24 2.82 47.22
C VAL A 13 1.05 2.23 46.45
N VAL A 14 -0.08 2.00 47.11
CA VAL A 14 -1.32 1.53 46.47
C VAL A 14 -1.92 2.63 45.57
N LEU A 15 -1.90 3.89 46.00
CA LEU A 15 -2.32 5.03 45.16
C LEU A 15 -1.42 5.20 43.93
N ILE A 16 -0.10 5.10 44.10
CA ILE A 16 0.87 5.18 43.00
C ILE A 16 0.70 3.98 42.05
N GLY A 17 0.47 2.77 42.58
CA GLY A 17 0.23 1.56 41.79
C GLY A 17 -1.04 1.63 40.93
N ASN A 18 -2.10 2.31 41.40
CA ASN A 18 -3.33 2.55 40.63
C ASN A 18 -3.21 3.73 39.63
N SER A 19 -2.14 4.51 39.69
CA SER A 19 -1.93 5.68 38.83
C SER A 19 -1.03 5.40 37.62
N ILE A 20 -0.39 4.21 37.56
CA ILE A 20 0.50 3.84 36.46
C ILE A 20 -0.31 3.12 35.39
N VAL A 21 -0.83 3.87 34.44
CA VAL A 21 -1.34 3.32 33.18
C VAL A 21 -0.12 3.02 32.29
N ALA A 22 0.39 1.80 32.34
CA ALA A 22 1.53 1.32 31.55
C ALA A 22 1.12 0.91 30.12
N GLU A 23 0.16 1.61 29.53
CA GLU A 23 -0.39 1.28 28.22
C GLU A 23 0.19 2.19 27.12
N ASP A 24 0.27 1.68 25.90
CA ASP A 24 0.71 2.49 24.76
C ASP A 24 -0.33 3.58 24.40
N PRO A 25 0.09 4.74 23.85
CA PRO A 25 -0.80 5.87 23.60
C PRO A 25 -1.94 5.55 22.63
N TYR A 26 -3.10 6.15 22.86
CA TYR A 26 -4.27 6.04 21.98
C TYR A 26 -4.41 7.28 21.09
N ARG A 27 -4.73 7.05 19.81
CA ARG A 27 -5.12 8.09 18.84
C ARG A 27 -6.54 7.83 18.39
N TYR A 28 -7.40 8.82 18.58
CA TYR A 28 -8.82 8.72 18.25
C TYR A 28 -9.11 9.50 16.98
N PHE A 29 -9.82 8.86 16.06
CA PHE A 29 -10.27 9.46 14.81
C PHE A 29 -11.76 9.18 14.67
N ASP A 30 -12.53 10.24 14.41
CA ASP A 30 -13.97 10.13 14.18
C ASP A 30 -14.27 10.62 12.77
N TRP A 31 -14.73 9.69 11.93
CA TRP A 31 -14.81 9.84 10.48
C TRP A 31 -16.22 9.64 9.99
N ASN A 32 -16.78 10.68 9.36
CA ASN A 32 -18.02 10.61 8.63
C ASN A 32 -17.75 10.41 7.13
N VAL A 33 -18.19 9.27 6.60
CA VAL A 33 -18.02 8.88 5.19
C VAL A 33 -19.28 9.27 4.44
N THR A 34 -19.14 10.12 3.43
CA THR A 34 -20.27 10.70 2.69
C THR A 34 -19.99 10.72 1.19
N TYR A 35 -21.04 10.76 0.39
CA TYR A 35 -20.94 11.19 -0.99
C TYR A 35 -20.85 12.71 -1.07
N GLY A 36 -20.00 13.23 -1.95
CA GLY A 36 -19.91 14.65 -2.26
C GLY A 36 -19.38 14.90 -3.66
N THR A 37 -19.40 16.17 -4.10
CA THR A 37 -18.88 16.54 -5.41
C THR A 37 -17.37 16.80 -5.34
N ILE A 38 -16.60 16.10 -6.16
CA ILE A 38 -15.14 16.26 -6.33
C ILE A 38 -14.81 16.70 -7.75
N TYR A 39 -13.63 17.30 -7.94
CA TYR A 39 -13.16 17.81 -9.23
C TYR A 39 -11.74 17.30 -9.58
N PRO A 40 -11.53 15.99 -9.78
CA PRO A 40 -10.19 15.44 -9.87
C PRO A 40 -9.50 15.81 -11.18
N LEU A 41 -10.24 15.79 -12.30
CA LEU A 41 -9.76 16.19 -13.63
C LEU A 41 -10.49 17.44 -14.15
N GLY A 42 -10.85 18.36 -13.25
CA GLY A 42 -11.60 19.57 -13.57
C GLY A 42 -13.08 19.36 -13.92
N VAL A 43 -13.56 18.11 -13.89
CA VAL A 43 -14.96 17.75 -14.14
C VAL A 43 -15.62 17.37 -12.82
N PRO A 44 -16.82 17.90 -12.50
CA PRO A 44 -17.56 17.48 -11.32
C PRO A 44 -17.95 16.01 -11.40
N GLN A 45 -17.65 15.26 -10.34
CA GLN A 45 -18.03 13.86 -10.18
C GLN A 45 -18.49 13.61 -8.74
N GLN A 46 -19.37 12.63 -8.55
CA GLN A 46 -19.66 12.11 -7.22
C GLN A 46 -18.44 11.32 -6.74
N GLY A 47 -17.96 11.63 -5.54
CA GLY A 47 -16.84 10.96 -4.88
C GLY A 47 -17.14 10.66 -3.42
N ILE A 48 -16.38 9.74 -2.85
CA ILE A 48 -16.42 9.39 -1.43
C ILE A 48 -15.47 10.31 -0.67
N LEU A 49 -16.06 11.07 0.27
CA LEU A 49 -15.35 11.99 1.15
C LEU A 49 -15.27 11.41 2.56
N ILE A 50 -14.15 11.67 3.24
CA ILE A 50 -14.01 11.41 4.67
C ILE A 50 -13.91 12.76 5.37
N ASN A 51 -14.85 13.07 6.26
CA ASN A 51 -14.97 14.39 6.91
C ASN A 51 -14.98 15.55 5.90
N GLY A 52 -15.66 15.36 4.76
CA GLY A 52 -15.76 16.35 3.69
C GLY A 52 -14.48 16.52 2.85
N GLN A 53 -13.47 15.67 3.03
CA GLN A 53 -12.18 15.79 2.34
C GLN A 53 -11.99 14.71 1.27
N PHE A 54 -11.39 15.12 0.14
CA PHE A 54 -10.83 14.24 -0.87
C PHE A 54 -9.49 14.80 -1.37
N PRO A 55 -8.37 14.05 -1.27
CA PRO A 55 -8.24 12.77 -0.55
C PRO A 55 -8.64 12.86 0.93
N GLY A 56 -8.84 11.72 1.58
CA GLY A 56 -9.17 11.66 2.99
C GLY A 56 -8.02 12.17 3.89
N PRO A 57 -8.30 12.46 5.17
CA PRO A 57 -7.32 12.99 6.11
C PRO A 57 -6.17 12.02 6.37
N ASP A 58 -4.95 12.54 6.51
CA ASP A 58 -3.78 11.73 6.90
C ASP A 58 -3.93 11.22 8.35
N ILE A 59 -3.64 9.93 8.56
CA ILE A 59 -3.39 9.38 9.90
C ILE A 59 -1.93 9.59 10.24
N ASN A 60 -1.66 10.37 11.29
CA ASN A 60 -0.33 10.52 11.87
C ASN A 60 -0.24 9.74 13.17
N SER A 61 0.65 8.76 13.21
CA SER A 61 0.87 7.85 14.33
C SER A 61 2.36 7.78 14.66
N VAL A 62 2.67 7.48 15.91
CA VAL A 62 4.00 6.99 16.29
C VAL A 62 3.93 5.47 16.47
N THR A 63 5.05 4.78 16.28
CA THR A 63 5.14 3.35 16.52
C THR A 63 4.71 2.98 17.95
N ASN A 64 3.94 1.89 18.04
CA ASN A 64 3.17 1.35 19.16
C ASN A 64 1.88 2.09 19.54
N ASP A 65 1.53 3.22 18.92
CA ASP A 65 0.22 3.85 19.19
C ASP A 65 -0.92 2.85 18.87
N ASN A 66 -2.01 2.92 19.63
CA ASN A 66 -3.27 2.27 19.33
C ASN A 66 -4.14 3.26 18.56
N LEU A 67 -4.60 2.89 17.37
CA LEU A 67 -5.48 3.74 16.55
C LEU A 67 -6.92 3.28 16.74
N VAL A 68 -7.77 4.17 17.25
CA VAL A 68 -9.19 3.96 17.44
C VAL A 68 -9.92 4.82 16.43
N ILE A 69 -10.41 4.19 15.36
CA ILE A 69 -11.00 4.89 14.22
C ILE A 69 -12.47 4.52 14.14
N ASN A 70 -13.33 5.44 14.54
CA ASN A 70 -14.77 5.29 14.45
C ASN A 70 -15.25 5.80 13.09
N ILE A 71 -15.82 4.90 12.28
CA ILE A 71 -16.27 5.19 10.92
C ILE A 71 -17.80 5.20 10.93
N HIS A 72 -18.39 6.36 10.65
CA HIS A 72 -19.81 6.54 10.39
C HIS A 72 -20.06 6.41 8.88
N ASN A 73 -20.84 5.40 8.48
CA ASN A 73 -21.24 5.23 7.09
C ASN A 73 -22.52 6.04 6.81
N SER A 74 -22.36 7.21 6.20
CA SER A 74 -23.47 8.04 5.70
C SER A 74 -23.69 7.89 4.20
N LEU A 75 -23.14 6.85 3.57
CA LEU A 75 -23.50 6.45 2.22
C LEU A 75 -24.85 5.72 2.22
N ASP A 76 -25.46 5.59 1.04
CA ASP A 76 -26.66 4.79 0.79
C ASP A 76 -26.36 3.32 0.49
N GLU A 77 -25.09 2.91 0.59
CA GLU A 77 -24.62 1.54 0.38
C GLU A 77 -23.63 1.08 1.48
N PRO A 78 -23.45 -0.24 1.69
CA PRO A 78 -22.50 -0.73 2.69
C PRO A 78 -21.07 -0.27 2.41
N PHE A 79 -20.31 0.06 3.44
CA PHE A 79 -18.96 0.61 3.30
C PHE A 79 -17.93 -0.20 4.10
N LEU A 80 -16.73 -0.36 3.56
CA LEU A 80 -15.62 -1.02 4.27
C LEU A 80 -14.29 -0.38 3.86
N LEU A 81 -13.39 -0.22 4.83
CA LEU A 81 -12.10 0.43 4.66
C LEU A 81 -10.97 -0.52 5.06
N SER A 82 -9.95 -0.65 4.21
CA SER A 82 -8.74 -1.43 4.48
C SER A 82 -7.53 -0.52 4.73
N TRP A 83 -6.55 -1.05 5.46
CA TRP A 83 -5.37 -0.34 5.97
C TRP A 83 -4.11 -0.90 5.30
N ASN A 84 -3.88 -0.53 4.03
CA ASN A 84 -2.84 -1.14 3.20
C ASN A 84 -1.46 -1.15 3.89
N GLY A 85 -0.94 -2.35 4.15
CA GLY A 85 0.35 -2.57 4.79
C GLY A 85 0.37 -2.50 6.31
N VAL A 86 -0.73 -2.12 6.98
CA VAL A 86 -0.86 -2.28 8.44
C VAL A 86 -1.12 -3.75 8.75
N GLN A 87 -0.27 -4.36 9.57
CA GLN A 87 -0.25 -5.81 9.75
C GLN A 87 -1.34 -6.35 10.69
N ASN A 88 -1.96 -5.49 11.51
CA ASN A 88 -3.03 -5.89 12.43
C ASN A 88 -2.75 -7.22 13.15
N ARG A 89 -1.53 -7.37 13.69
CA ARG A 89 -0.98 -8.68 14.08
C ARG A 89 -1.91 -9.41 15.04
N ARG A 90 -2.31 -10.64 14.67
CA ARG A 90 -3.25 -11.50 15.42
C ARG A 90 -4.67 -10.96 15.53
N ASN A 91 -5.01 -9.89 14.83
CA ASN A 91 -6.33 -9.27 14.84
C ASN A 91 -6.83 -9.00 13.41
N SER A 92 -7.05 -10.07 12.63
CA SER A 92 -7.59 -9.90 11.27
C SER A 92 -9.02 -9.35 11.23
N PHE A 93 -9.76 -9.36 12.35
CA PHE A 93 -11.14 -8.85 12.43
C PHE A 93 -11.28 -7.35 12.13
N VAL A 94 -10.18 -6.59 12.17
CA VAL A 94 -10.14 -5.15 11.87
C VAL A 94 -9.39 -4.82 10.58
N ASP A 95 -9.06 -5.84 9.79
CA ASP A 95 -8.31 -5.67 8.55
C ASP A 95 -9.12 -4.95 7.47
N GLY A 96 -10.46 -5.05 7.56
CA GLY A 96 -11.34 -4.24 6.74
C GLY A 96 -11.35 -4.66 5.28
N VAL A 97 -11.28 -5.96 5.03
CA VAL A 97 -11.48 -6.57 3.71
C VAL A 97 -12.62 -7.58 3.78
N TYR A 98 -13.19 -7.89 2.61
CA TYR A 98 -14.33 -8.79 2.46
C TYR A 98 -14.22 -10.10 3.27
N GLY A 99 -13.04 -10.72 3.24
CA GLY A 99 -12.81 -12.02 3.88
C GLY A 99 -12.75 -11.96 5.41
N THR A 100 -12.60 -10.78 6.01
CA THR A 100 -12.30 -10.64 7.44
C THR A 100 -13.37 -9.89 8.23
N THR A 101 -14.00 -8.89 7.60
CA THR A 101 -14.83 -7.90 8.30
C THR A 101 -16.14 -7.71 7.56
N CYS A 102 -17.27 -7.66 8.28
CA CYS A 102 -18.55 -7.31 7.66
C CYS A 102 -18.55 -5.83 7.24
N PRO A 103 -19.08 -5.47 6.06
CA PRO A 103 -19.31 -4.07 5.68
C PRO A 103 -20.20 -3.35 6.69
N ILE A 104 -19.91 -2.06 6.92
CA ILE A 104 -20.72 -1.17 7.76
C ILE A 104 -22.00 -0.83 6.99
N PRO A 105 -23.20 -1.18 7.48
CA PRO A 105 -24.44 -0.84 6.80
C PRO A 105 -24.68 0.69 6.71
N PRO A 106 -25.49 1.16 5.75
CA PRO A 106 -25.91 2.56 5.69
C PRO A 106 -26.50 3.05 7.02
N GLY A 107 -26.09 4.26 7.44
CA GLY A 107 -26.55 4.90 8.69
C GLY A 107 -26.01 4.27 9.97
N ARG A 108 -25.07 3.31 9.87
CA ARG A 108 -24.43 2.67 11.01
C ARG A 108 -22.97 3.12 11.14
N ASN A 109 -22.36 2.78 12.26
CA ASN A 109 -20.94 2.99 12.50
C ASN A 109 -20.25 1.69 12.91
N ASN A 110 -18.93 1.68 12.78
CA ASN A 110 -18.08 0.66 13.35
C ASN A 110 -16.75 1.27 13.78
N THR A 111 -16.20 0.80 14.89
CA THR A 111 -14.91 1.25 15.41
C THR A 111 -13.83 0.23 15.13
N PHE A 112 -12.80 0.65 14.40
CA PHE A 112 -11.60 -0.13 14.14
C PHE A 112 -10.54 0.18 15.19
N ASN A 113 -10.16 -0.84 15.97
CA ASN A 113 -9.09 -0.75 16.95
C ASN A 113 -7.82 -1.38 16.36
N LEU A 114 -7.02 -0.56 15.69
CA LEU A 114 -5.79 -0.99 15.03
C LEU A 114 -4.62 -0.89 16.01
N GLN A 115 -3.73 -1.86 15.92
CA GLN A 115 -2.46 -1.83 16.65
C GLN A 115 -1.31 -1.80 15.66
N VAL A 116 -0.67 -0.64 15.49
CA VAL A 116 0.49 -0.52 14.59
C VAL A 116 1.73 -1.17 15.19
N LYS A 117 1.78 -1.33 16.52
CA LYS A 117 2.83 -2.03 17.26
C LYS A 117 4.22 -1.59 16.77
N ASP A 118 5.05 -2.52 16.32
CA ASP A 118 6.39 -2.32 15.80
C ASP A 118 6.38 -2.08 14.28
N GLN A 119 5.48 -1.23 13.77
CA GLN A 119 5.56 -0.69 12.42
C GLN A 119 6.03 0.76 12.46
N ILE A 120 6.77 1.13 11.41
CA ILE A 120 7.15 2.49 11.03
C ILE A 120 7.00 2.55 9.51
N GLY A 121 6.98 3.74 8.92
CA GLY A 121 6.98 3.92 7.46
C GLY A 121 5.78 4.66 6.93
N SER A 122 5.52 4.43 5.64
CA SER A 122 4.48 5.09 4.87
C SER A 122 3.49 4.05 4.33
N PHE A 123 2.22 4.25 4.64
CA PHE A 123 1.11 3.38 4.30
C PHE A 123 -0.08 4.24 3.84
N TYR A 124 -1.19 3.62 3.48
CA TYR A 124 -2.40 4.34 3.11
C TYR A 124 -3.63 3.49 3.42
N TYR A 125 -4.80 4.11 3.54
CA TYR A 125 -6.07 3.40 3.63
C TYR A 125 -6.89 3.64 2.36
N PHE A 126 -7.82 2.73 2.08
CA PHE A 126 -8.72 2.86 0.93
C PHE A 126 -10.01 2.05 1.13
N PRO A 127 -11.11 2.40 0.44
CA PRO A 127 -12.33 1.59 0.46
C PRO A 127 -12.09 0.26 -0.24
N SER A 128 -12.30 -0.84 0.46
CA SER A 128 -12.01 -2.20 -0.02
C SER A 128 -13.21 -2.90 -0.66
N LEU A 129 -14.40 -2.32 -0.53
CA LEU A 129 -15.64 -2.93 -1.01
C LEU A 129 -15.96 -2.53 -2.46
N ALA A 130 -16.37 -3.52 -3.24
CA ALA A 130 -16.82 -3.36 -4.62
C ALA A 130 -15.83 -2.55 -5.46
N PHE A 131 -16.23 -1.36 -5.91
CA PHE A 131 -15.39 -0.47 -6.70
C PHE A 131 -15.26 0.93 -6.07
N HIS A 132 -15.54 1.05 -4.76
CA HIS A 132 -15.55 2.33 -4.04
C HIS A 132 -14.23 3.10 -4.12
N LYS A 133 -13.09 2.40 -4.16
CA LYS A 133 -11.76 3.04 -4.35
C LYS A 133 -11.71 3.93 -5.60
N ALA A 134 -12.48 3.60 -6.64
CA ALA A 134 -12.58 4.41 -7.87
C ALA A 134 -13.27 5.77 -7.67
N ALA A 135 -14.04 5.92 -6.59
CA ALA A 135 -14.69 7.17 -6.19
C ALA A 135 -13.90 7.96 -5.14
N GLY A 136 -12.72 7.49 -4.72
CA GLY A 136 -11.92 8.14 -3.69
C GLY A 136 -11.97 7.41 -2.35
N GLY A 137 -12.20 8.15 -1.26
CA GLY A 137 -12.20 7.59 0.10
C GLY A 137 -10.86 7.05 0.60
N PHE A 138 -9.75 7.35 -0.08
CA PHE A 138 -8.39 6.95 0.29
C PHE A 138 -7.61 8.11 0.92
N GLY A 139 -6.63 7.81 1.76
CA GLY A 139 -5.77 8.79 2.43
C GLY A 139 -4.50 8.15 2.98
N GLY A 140 -3.53 8.98 3.39
CA GLY A 140 -2.23 8.51 3.85
C GLY A 140 -2.23 8.04 5.31
N ILE A 141 -1.30 7.15 5.63
CA ILE A 141 -0.97 6.74 6.99
C ILE A 141 0.54 6.89 7.17
N ARG A 142 0.94 7.71 8.14
CA ARG A 142 2.33 7.91 8.51
C ARG A 142 2.56 7.32 9.88
N ILE A 143 3.47 6.35 9.97
CA ILE A 143 3.87 5.75 11.24
C ILE A 143 5.32 6.14 11.51
N LEU A 144 5.52 7.05 12.44
CA LEU A 144 6.82 7.62 12.79
C LEU A 144 7.55 6.74 13.80
N SER A 145 8.88 6.76 13.74
CA SER A 145 9.71 6.22 14.81
C SER A 145 9.49 7.00 16.11
N ARG A 146 9.68 6.34 17.26
CA ARG A 146 9.62 7.01 18.56
C ARG A 146 10.71 8.08 18.67
N PRO A 147 10.47 9.18 19.42
CA PRO A 147 11.53 10.12 19.75
C PRO A 147 12.78 9.39 20.28
N ARG A 148 13.96 9.84 19.87
CA ARG A 148 15.29 9.26 20.20
C ARG A 148 15.63 7.92 19.55
N ILE A 149 14.73 7.31 18.76
CA ILE A 149 15.11 6.22 17.86
C ILE A 149 15.66 6.84 16.58
N PRO A 150 16.97 6.71 16.29
CA PRO A 150 17.56 7.32 15.11
C PRO A 150 17.00 6.67 13.85
N VAL A 151 16.60 7.50 12.89
CA VAL A 151 16.37 7.06 11.50
C VAL A 151 17.69 7.19 10.72
N PRO A 152 17.93 6.40 9.67
CA PRO A 152 19.23 6.36 9.00
C PRO A 152 19.46 7.54 8.03
N PHE A 153 18.85 8.70 8.30
CA PHE A 153 18.98 9.93 7.51
C PHE A 153 18.75 11.15 8.42
N PRO A 154 19.26 12.34 8.06
CA PRO A 154 18.99 13.58 8.80
C PRO A 154 17.50 13.94 8.81
N ASP A 155 17.06 14.64 9.86
CA ASP A 155 15.69 15.12 9.95
C ASP A 155 15.36 16.05 8.78
N PRO A 156 14.32 15.75 7.99
CA PRO A 156 13.91 16.60 6.89
C PRO A 156 13.21 17.86 7.43
N ALA A 157 13.28 18.95 6.68
CA ALA A 157 12.61 20.21 7.01
C ALA A 157 11.09 20.09 6.98
N ASN A 158 10.55 19.20 6.13
CA ASN A 158 9.14 18.83 6.14
C ASN A 158 8.95 17.42 5.54
N ASP A 159 7.78 16.83 5.79
CA ASP A 159 7.39 15.49 5.37
C ASP A 159 6.02 15.55 4.66
N TYR A 160 5.99 15.22 3.36
CA TYR A 160 4.80 15.34 2.50
C TYR A 160 4.24 13.97 2.11
N THR A 161 2.94 13.75 2.32
CA THR A 161 2.19 12.65 1.68
C THR A 161 1.90 13.02 0.23
N ILE A 162 2.22 12.11 -0.68
CA ILE A 162 1.94 12.20 -2.11
C ILE A 162 1.21 10.92 -2.54
N LEU A 163 -0.11 11.00 -2.66
CA LEU A 163 -0.95 9.95 -3.21
C LEU A 163 -1.05 10.13 -4.72
N ILE A 164 -0.55 9.14 -5.46
CA ILE A 164 -0.60 9.10 -6.92
C ILE A 164 -1.50 7.98 -7.39
N GLY A 165 -2.20 8.14 -8.51
CA GLY A 165 -3.06 7.08 -9.02
C GLY A 165 -3.70 7.42 -10.35
N ASP A 166 -3.98 6.40 -11.17
CA ASP A 166 -4.88 6.56 -12.32
C ASP A 166 -6.31 6.88 -11.87
N TRP A 167 -7.06 7.56 -12.72
CA TRP A 167 -8.42 8.01 -12.44
C TRP A 167 -9.35 7.85 -13.64
N TYR A 168 -10.63 7.60 -13.34
CA TYR A 168 -11.70 7.46 -14.31
C TYR A 168 -12.71 8.60 -14.14
N LYS A 169 -13.11 9.22 -15.25
CA LYS A 169 -14.21 10.20 -15.28
C LYS A 169 -15.59 9.54 -15.10
N LYS A 170 -15.67 8.24 -15.36
CA LYS A 170 -16.87 7.43 -15.16
C LYS A 170 -17.07 7.11 -13.67
N ASN A 171 -18.32 7.11 -13.20
CA ASN A 171 -18.68 6.82 -11.81
C ASN A 171 -18.29 5.37 -11.44
N HIS A 172 -17.97 5.12 -10.16
CA HIS A 172 -17.59 3.79 -9.68
C HIS A 172 -18.68 2.74 -9.91
N THR A 173 -19.96 3.11 -9.84
CA THR A 173 -21.11 2.23 -10.09
C THR A 173 -21.18 1.76 -11.55
N ASP A 174 -20.88 2.65 -12.49
CA ASP A 174 -20.79 2.31 -13.91
C ASP A 174 -19.59 1.41 -14.20
N LEU A 175 -18.42 1.71 -13.61
CA LEU A 175 -17.21 0.89 -13.74
C LEU A 175 -17.44 -0.52 -13.18
N LYS A 176 -18.10 -0.61 -12.01
CA LYS A 176 -18.55 -1.88 -11.42
C LYS A 176 -19.47 -2.63 -12.37
N THR A 177 -20.45 -1.95 -12.98
CA THR A 177 -21.39 -2.57 -13.93
C THR A 177 -20.68 -3.16 -15.15
N ILE A 178 -19.63 -2.49 -15.65
CA ILE A 178 -18.79 -3.01 -16.74
C ILE A 178 -18.12 -4.34 -16.33
N LEU A 179 -17.51 -4.37 -15.14
CA LEU A 179 -16.84 -5.57 -14.61
C LEU A 179 -17.82 -6.71 -14.33
N ASP A 180 -18.97 -6.43 -13.70
CA ASP A 180 -20.02 -7.40 -13.40
C ASP A 180 -20.62 -8.00 -14.68
N GLY A 181 -20.64 -7.20 -15.76
CA GLY A 181 -20.98 -7.61 -17.12
C GLY A 181 -19.91 -8.48 -17.81
N GLY A 182 -18.77 -8.74 -17.16
CA GLY A 182 -17.68 -9.56 -17.71
C GLY A 182 -16.86 -8.87 -18.79
N ARG A 183 -16.81 -7.53 -18.77
CA ARG A 183 -16.03 -6.72 -19.73
C ARG A 183 -14.81 -6.12 -19.05
N LYS A 184 -13.73 -5.93 -19.82
CA LYS A 184 -12.56 -5.17 -19.36
C LYS A 184 -12.93 -3.70 -19.21
N LEU A 185 -12.32 -3.03 -18.22
CA LEU A 185 -12.49 -1.59 -18.05
C LEU A 185 -11.90 -0.83 -19.26
N PRO A 186 -12.43 0.37 -19.57
CA PRO A 186 -11.74 1.27 -20.48
C PRO A 186 -10.36 1.65 -19.94
N PHE A 187 -9.53 2.25 -20.77
CA PHE A 187 -8.28 2.84 -20.29
C PHE A 187 -8.60 4.05 -19.37
N PRO A 188 -7.85 4.29 -18.27
CA PRO A 188 -8.06 5.44 -17.40
C PRO A 188 -7.99 6.78 -18.15
N ASP A 189 -8.74 7.78 -17.66
CA ASP A 189 -8.84 9.11 -18.28
C ASP A 189 -7.67 10.04 -17.90
N GLY A 190 -6.98 9.76 -16.80
CA GLY A 190 -5.89 10.59 -16.31
C GLY A 190 -5.15 9.99 -15.12
N ILE A 191 -4.20 10.76 -14.59
CA ILE A 191 -3.49 10.47 -13.35
C ILE A 191 -3.69 11.66 -12.41
N LEU A 192 -3.85 11.37 -11.12
CA LEU A 192 -3.95 12.36 -10.07
C LEU A 192 -2.69 12.38 -9.20
N ILE A 193 -2.39 13.55 -8.67
CA ILE A 193 -1.49 13.76 -7.53
C ILE A 193 -2.35 14.40 -6.43
N ASN A 194 -2.41 13.81 -5.24
CA ASN A 194 -3.26 14.23 -4.12
C ASN A 194 -4.70 14.62 -4.55
N GLY A 195 -5.32 13.78 -5.38
CA GLY A 195 -6.71 13.95 -5.82
C GLY A 195 -6.94 15.03 -6.89
N ARG A 196 -5.87 15.65 -7.43
CA ARG A 196 -5.96 16.70 -8.45
C ARG A 196 -5.21 16.33 -9.72
N GLY A 197 -5.71 16.84 -10.84
CA GLY A 197 -5.10 16.75 -12.16
C GLY A 197 -3.91 17.71 -12.32
N PRO A 198 -3.47 17.95 -13.57
CA PRO A 198 -2.25 18.70 -13.85
C PRO A 198 -2.21 20.08 -13.18
N ASN A 199 -1.09 20.37 -12.54
CA ASN A 199 -0.78 21.62 -11.81
C ASN A 199 -1.77 21.98 -10.69
N GLY A 200 -2.60 21.03 -10.24
CA GLY A 200 -3.59 21.27 -9.19
C GLY A 200 -3.05 21.16 -7.75
N VAL A 201 -1.77 20.79 -7.57
CA VAL A 201 -1.11 20.63 -6.27
C VAL A 201 0.20 21.37 -6.26
N THR A 202 0.48 22.04 -5.16
CA THR A 202 1.75 22.74 -4.90
C THR A 202 2.37 22.24 -3.60
N PHE A 203 3.66 21.95 -3.64
CA PHE A 203 4.48 21.63 -2.47
C PHE A 203 5.53 22.72 -2.30
N THR A 204 5.47 23.45 -1.19
CA THR A 204 6.38 24.57 -0.93
C THR A 204 7.67 24.09 -0.29
N VAL A 205 8.81 24.57 -0.78
CA VAL A 205 10.14 24.25 -0.26
C VAL A 205 11.01 25.51 -0.14
N ASP A 206 11.78 25.60 0.93
CA ASP A 206 12.86 26.57 1.07
C ASP A 206 14.16 26.04 0.43
N GLN A 207 14.82 26.93 -0.32
CA GLN A 207 16.10 26.63 -0.98
C GLN A 207 17.16 26.13 0.03
N GLY A 208 17.92 25.12 -0.36
CA GLY A 208 18.98 24.50 0.44
C GLY A 208 18.49 23.48 1.48
N LYS A 209 17.19 23.41 1.76
CA LYS A 209 16.63 22.42 2.72
C LYS A 209 16.30 21.08 2.05
N THR A 210 16.23 20.03 2.87
CA THR A 210 15.88 18.68 2.44
C THR A 210 14.48 18.29 2.94
N TYR A 211 13.69 17.65 2.08
CA TYR A 211 12.30 17.27 2.32
C TYR A 211 12.11 15.77 2.11
N ARG A 212 11.22 15.16 2.88
CA ARG A 212 10.79 13.77 2.67
C ARG A 212 9.48 13.76 1.90
N LEU A 213 9.43 13.00 0.81
CA LEU A 213 8.23 12.75 0.04
C LEU A 213 7.81 11.29 0.20
N ARG A 214 6.62 11.04 0.74
CA ARG A 214 6.02 9.72 0.95
C ARG A 214 5.02 9.45 -0.17
N ILE A 215 5.45 8.65 -1.14
CA ILE A 215 4.76 8.43 -2.39
C ILE A 215 4.05 7.09 -2.33
N SER A 216 2.72 7.09 -2.42
CA SER A 216 1.88 5.88 -2.43
C SER A 216 1.06 5.82 -3.70
N ASN A 217 1.13 4.69 -4.43
CA ASN A 217 0.28 4.47 -5.59
C ASN A 217 -1.07 3.87 -5.17
N VAL A 218 -2.07 4.74 -5.08
CA VAL A 218 -3.45 4.44 -4.71
C VAL A 218 -4.35 4.21 -5.92
N GLY A 219 -3.79 4.10 -7.12
CA GLY A 219 -4.53 3.84 -8.36
C GLY A 219 -5.23 2.48 -8.40
N LEU A 220 -5.88 2.20 -9.52
CA LEU A 220 -6.60 0.94 -9.76
C LEU A 220 -5.84 0.02 -10.71
N GLN A 221 -5.03 0.57 -11.61
CA GLN A 221 -4.49 -0.21 -12.73
C GLN A 221 -3.01 0.07 -13.01
N ASN A 222 -2.61 1.33 -13.09
CA ASN A 222 -1.37 1.67 -13.77
C ASN A 222 -0.16 1.68 -12.82
N SER A 223 0.94 1.10 -13.29
CA SER A 223 2.27 1.41 -12.75
C SER A 223 2.63 2.84 -13.13
N LEU A 224 3.16 3.61 -12.18
CA LEU A 224 3.44 5.03 -12.37
C LEU A 224 4.93 5.30 -12.19
N ASN A 225 5.48 6.23 -12.97
CA ASN A 225 6.82 6.76 -12.77
C ASN A 225 6.73 8.16 -12.18
N PHE A 226 7.38 8.36 -11.04
CA PHE A 226 7.47 9.64 -10.33
C PHE A 226 8.85 10.26 -10.53
N ARG A 227 8.91 11.57 -10.77
CA ARG A 227 10.16 12.34 -10.87
C ARG A 227 9.94 13.81 -10.53
N VAL A 228 11.03 14.49 -10.17
CA VAL A 228 11.03 15.93 -9.87
C VAL A 228 12.05 16.59 -10.78
N GLU A 229 11.63 17.60 -11.53
CA GLU A 229 12.46 18.35 -12.47
C GLU A 229 13.68 18.93 -11.77
N GLY A 230 14.88 18.69 -12.31
CA GLY A 230 16.15 19.17 -11.75
C GLY A 230 16.59 18.50 -10.45
N HIS A 231 15.78 17.62 -9.84
CA HIS A 231 16.05 17.08 -8.51
C HIS A 231 16.29 15.56 -8.55
N LYS A 232 17.37 15.15 -7.89
CA LYS A 232 17.61 13.73 -7.59
C LYS A 232 16.85 13.33 -6.32
N MET A 233 16.42 12.08 -6.27
CA MET A 233 15.66 11.51 -5.15
C MET A 233 16.45 10.39 -4.49
N THR A 234 16.76 10.52 -3.20
CA THR A 234 17.43 9.46 -2.44
C THR A 234 16.37 8.58 -1.78
N LEU A 235 16.30 7.32 -2.18
CA LEU A 235 15.36 6.35 -1.59
C LEU A 235 15.79 5.97 -0.17
N VAL A 236 14.91 6.17 0.81
CA VAL A 236 15.20 5.94 2.23
C VAL A 236 14.26 4.96 2.93
N GLU A 237 13.07 4.70 2.39
CA GLU A 237 12.11 3.74 2.96
C GLU A 237 11.19 3.13 1.90
N VAL A 238 10.83 1.87 2.08
CA VAL A 238 9.83 1.13 1.31
C VAL A 238 8.94 0.35 2.26
N GLU A 239 7.65 0.68 2.33
CA GLU A 239 6.62 -0.03 3.11
C GLU A 239 7.06 -0.38 4.55
N GLY A 240 7.76 0.54 5.21
CA GLY A 240 8.28 0.42 6.57
C GLY A 240 9.70 -0.12 6.73
N THR A 241 10.34 -0.49 5.63
CA THR A 241 11.73 -0.95 5.62
C THR A 241 12.67 0.18 5.22
N HIS A 242 13.67 0.49 6.05
CA HIS A 242 14.73 1.41 5.67
C HIS A 242 15.66 0.78 4.63
N THR A 243 15.96 1.54 3.58
CA THR A 243 16.75 1.03 2.45
C THR A 243 18.21 1.41 2.56
N LEU A 244 19.08 0.62 1.92
CA LEU A 244 20.39 1.11 1.50
C LEU A 244 20.15 2.26 0.52
N GLN A 245 20.60 3.46 0.92
CA GLN A 245 20.23 4.69 0.23
C GLN A 245 20.78 4.70 -1.19
N THR A 246 19.86 4.68 -2.15
CA THR A 246 20.19 4.73 -3.58
C THR A 246 19.50 5.96 -4.16
N THR A 247 20.25 6.71 -4.98
CA THR A 247 19.76 7.93 -5.60
C THR A 247 19.24 7.65 -7.01
N TYR A 248 18.01 8.10 -7.29
CA TYR A 248 17.33 7.94 -8.56
C TYR A 248 16.93 9.30 -9.15
N SER A 249 16.91 9.40 -10.48
CA SER A 249 16.30 10.52 -11.20
C SER A 249 14.80 10.37 -11.38
N SER A 250 14.30 9.13 -11.36
CA SER A 250 12.88 8.80 -11.41
C SER A 250 12.65 7.47 -10.71
N LEU A 251 11.43 7.23 -10.23
CA LEU A 251 11.07 6.06 -9.45
C LEU A 251 9.78 5.43 -10.00
N ASP A 252 9.83 4.16 -10.43
CA ASP A 252 8.61 3.39 -10.70
C ASP A 252 7.95 2.96 -9.37
N VAL A 253 6.65 3.25 -9.23
CA VAL A 253 5.80 2.90 -8.10
C VAL A 253 4.59 2.13 -8.62
N HIS A 254 4.49 0.85 -8.26
CA HIS A 254 3.39 -0.02 -8.69
C HIS A 254 2.17 0.14 -7.77
N VAL A 255 0.99 -0.19 -8.29
CA VAL A 255 -0.27 -0.11 -7.52
C VAL A 255 -0.10 -0.88 -6.22
N GLY A 256 -0.46 -0.25 -5.10
CA GLY A 256 -0.32 -0.84 -3.77
C GLY A 256 0.98 -0.51 -3.04
N GLN A 257 1.99 0.02 -3.74
CA GLN A 257 3.29 0.29 -3.14
C GLN A 257 3.41 1.68 -2.55
N SER A 258 4.22 1.78 -1.50
CA SER A 258 4.61 3.04 -0.86
C SER A 258 6.12 3.16 -0.72
N TYR A 259 6.65 4.34 -1.04
CA TYR A 259 8.07 4.68 -1.00
C TYR A 259 8.27 6.00 -0.28
N SER A 260 9.39 6.18 0.42
CA SER A 260 9.86 7.50 0.82
C SER A 260 11.18 7.86 0.17
N VAL A 261 11.24 9.07 -0.39
CA VAL A 261 12.46 9.64 -0.92
C VAL A 261 12.80 10.96 -0.23
N LEU A 262 14.08 11.28 -0.15
CA LEU A 262 14.57 12.60 0.22
C LEU A 262 14.91 13.40 -1.05
N ILE A 263 14.48 14.65 -1.09
CA ILE A 263 14.88 15.63 -2.09
C ILE A 263 15.52 16.84 -1.39
N THR A 264 16.57 17.40 -1.97
CA THR A 264 17.17 18.66 -1.49
C THR A 264 16.84 19.76 -2.48
N ALA A 265 16.24 20.85 -2.02
CA ALA A 265 15.85 22.01 -2.83
C ALA A 265 17.08 22.83 -3.26
N ASN A 266 17.96 22.23 -4.06
CA ASN A 266 19.28 22.75 -4.42
C ASN A 266 19.34 23.40 -5.80
N GLN A 267 18.22 23.44 -6.53
CA GLN A 267 18.12 24.14 -7.81
C GLN A 267 17.94 25.66 -7.63
N GLU A 268 17.99 26.39 -8.75
CA GLU A 268 17.61 27.80 -8.82
C GLU A 268 16.23 28.04 -8.21
N ALA A 269 16.05 29.22 -7.60
CA ALA A 269 14.80 29.66 -6.96
C ALA A 269 13.72 30.00 -8.00
N LYS A 270 13.30 28.99 -8.75
CA LYS A 270 12.15 28.96 -9.65
C LYS A 270 11.28 27.77 -9.27
N ASP A 271 10.06 27.73 -9.77
CA ASP A 271 9.19 26.58 -9.57
C ASP A 271 9.59 25.45 -10.53
N HIS A 272 9.53 24.21 -10.03
CA HIS A 272 9.91 23.01 -10.78
C HIS A 272 8.74 22.04 -10.88
N TYR A 273 8.64 21.29 -11.98
CA TYR A 273 7.62 20.26 -12.11
C TYR A 273 7.90 19.05 -11.22
N ILE A 274 6.89 18.58 -10.50
CA ILE A 274 6.78 17.17 -10.10
C ILE A 274 5.97 16.48 -11.19
N VAL A 275 6.47 15.39 -11.76
CA VAL A 275 5.83 14.70 -12.88
C VAL A 275 5.52 13.25 -12.52
N VAL A 276 4.31 12.83 -12.84
CA VAL A 276 3.87 11.43 -12.74
C VAL A 276 3.34 10.97 -14.09
N SER A 277 3.88 9.87 -14.61
CA SER A 277 3.47 9.31 -15.90
C SER A 277 3.22 7.81 -15.85
N SER A 278 2.26 7.31 -16.64
CA SER A 278 1.97 5.88 -16.69
C SER A 278 3.11 5.10 -17.36
N ARG A 279 3.29 3.87 -16.93
CA ARG A 279 4.32 2.94 -17.41
C ARG A 279 3.66 1.75 -18.09
N PHE A 280 4.26 1.26 -19.16
CA PHE A 280 3.80 0.09 -19.91
C PHE A 280 2.39 0.23 -20.49
N THR A 281 1.98 1.45 -20.84
CA THR A 281 0.67 1.73 -21.45
C THR A 281 0.82 2.49 -22.76
N THR A 282 -0.19 2.42 -23.61
CA THR A 282 -0.33 3.27 -24.80
C THR A 282 -1.80 3.72 -24.88
N PRO A 283 -2.11 5.02 -24.81
CA PRO A 283 -1.19 6.16 -24.67
C PRO A 283 -0.51 6.22 -23.28
N VAL A 284 0.49 7.10 -23.16
CA VAL A 284 1.10 7.45 -21.88
C VAL A 284 0.32 8.60 -21.26
N LEU A 285 -0.28 8.38 -20.09
CA LEU A 285 -0.90 9.42 -19.30
C LEU A 285 0.19 10.16 -18.53
N THR A 286 0.08 11.49 -18.41
CA THR A 286 1.01 12.31 -17.63
C THR A 286 0.22 13.36 -16.85
N THR A 287 0.61 13.60 -15.61
CA THR A 287 0.11 14.69 -14.76
C THR A 287 1.28 15.36 -14.05
N THR A 288 1.05 16.58 -13.59
CA THR A 288 2.07 17.41 -12.95
C THR A 288 1.57 18.03 -11.65
N ALA A 289 2.50 18.31 -10.75
CA ALA A 289 2.33 19.18 -9.60
C ALA A 289 3.50 20.19 -9.58
N VAL A 290 3.41 21.21 -8.74
CA VAL A 290 4.40 22.27 -8.63
C VAL A 290 5.23 22.07 -7.36
N LEU A 291 6.55 21.98 -7.49
CA LEU A 291 7.48 22.17 -6.39
C LEU A 291 7.83 23.66 -6.34
N HIS A 292 7.13 24.39 -5.48
CA HIS A 292 7.25 25.84 -5.36
C HIS A 292 8.38 26.20 -4.41
N TYR A 293 9.37 26.94 -4.89
CA TYR A 293 10.41 27.49 -4.02
C TYR A 293 9.85 28.72 -3.31
N SER A 294 9.96 28.82 -1.98
CA SER A 294 9.36 29.92 -1.21
C SER A 294 9.86 31.31 -1.60
N SER A 295 11.03 31.40 -2.21
CA SER A 295 11.62 32.63 -2.77
C SER A 295 11.38 32.83 -4.28
N SER A 296 10.67 31.90 -4.93
CA SER A 296 10.42 31.92 -6.37
C SER A 296 9.29 32.89 -6.73
N ASN A 297 9.55 33.71 -7.75
CA ASN A 297 8.54 34.47 -8.48
C ASN A 297 8.38 33.97 -9.93
N THR A 298 9.04 32.86 -10.27
CA THR A 298 9.06 32.32 -11.64
C THR A 298 8.28 31.01 -11.65
N PRO A 299 7.09 30.97 -12.28
CA PRO A 299 6.31 29.74 -12.36
C PRO A 299 7.02 28.71 -13.24
N VAL A 300 6.57 27.47 -13.14
CA VAL A 300 6.99 26.39 -14.05
C VAL A 300 6.80 26.82 -15.51
N SER A 301 7.76 26.50 -16.37
CA SER A 301 7.74 26.88 -17.78
C SER A 301 8.29 25.76 -18.66
N GLY A 302 7.87 25.74 -19.93
CA GLY A 302 8.26 24.70 -20.88
C GLY A 302 7.57 23.34 -20.64
N PRO A 303 7.94 22.32 -21.43
CA PRO A 303 7.38 20.98 -21.30
C PRO A 303 7.92 20.28 -20.04
N PRO A 304 7.08 19.49 -19.33
CA PRO A 304 7.56 18.68 -18.21
C PRO A 304 8.66 17.70 -18.65
N PRO A 305 9.64 17.38 -17.78
CA PRO A 305 10.71 16.45 -18.13
C PRO A 305 10.16 15.11 -18.58
N GLY A 306 10.74 14.53 -19.63
CA GLY A 306 10.41 13.18 -20.09
C GLY A 306 10.72 12.12 -19.04
N GLY A 307 10.09 10.96 -19.15
CA GLY A 307 10.29 9.82 -18.26
C GLY A 307 10.32 8.51 -19.02
N PRO A 308 10.74 7.42 -18.38
CA PRO A 308 10.71 6.12 -19.01
C PRO A 308 9.24 5.73 -19.28
N THR A 309 8.95 5.07 -20.40
CA THR A 309 7.61 4.63 -20.83
C THR A 309 7.49 3.10 -20.84
N ILE A 310 8.26 2.42 -21.70
CA ILE A 310 8.19 0.98 -21.95
C ILE A 310 9.45 0.20 -21.51
N GLN A 311 10.41 0.86 -20.88
CA GLN A 311 11.69 0.25 -20.46
C GLN A 311 11.49 -0.70 -19.27
N ILE A 312 11.16 -1.96 -19.57
CA ILE A 312 10.91 -3.03 -18.59
C ILE A 312 12.18 -3.36 -17.79
N ASP A 313 13.31 -3.53 -18.46
CA ASP A 313 14.56 -3.95 -17.82
C ASP A 313 15.02 -2.92 -16.77
N TRP A 314 14.88 -1.63 -17.07
CA TRP A 314 15.13 -0.56 -16.11
C TRP A 314 14.27 -0.68 -14.86
N SER A 315 12.98 -0.94 -15.03
CA SER A 315 12.02 -1.07 -13.93
C SER A 315 12.29 -2.30 -13.06
N LEU A 316 12.65 -3.42 -13.71
CA LEU A 316 13.06 -4.65 -13.03
C LEU A 316 14.36 -4.45 -12.24
N ASN A 317 15.35 -3.77 -12.85
CA ASN A 317 16.61 -3.46 -12.19
C ASN A 317 16.42 -2.51 -11.00
N GLN A 318 15.52 -1.53 -11.10
CA GLN A 318 15.14 -0.71 -9.95
C GLN A 318 14.64 -1.59 -8.80
N ALA A 319 13.67 -2.47 -9.05
CA ALA A 319 13.12 -3.36 -8.04
C ALA A 319 14.18 -4.25 -7.37
N ARG A 320 15.09 -4.82 -8.16
CA ARG A 320 16.21 -5.65 -7.68
C ARG A 320 17.26 -4.89 -6.89
N SER A 321 17.47 -3.61 -7.21
CA SER A 321 18.48 -2.78 -6.55
C SER A 321 18.09 -2.37 -5.13
N ILE A 322 16.79 -2.43 -4.78
CA ILE A 322 16.29 -2.03 -3.47
C ILE A 322 16.64 -3.11 -2.45
N ARG A 323 17.43 -2.72 -1.45
CA ARG A 323 17.94 -3.59 -0.38
C ARG A 323 17.70 -2.96 0.98
N THR A 324 17.51 -3.78 1.99
CA THR A 324 17.35 -3.34 3.38
C THR A 324 18.66 -2.81 3.94
N ASN A 325 18.64 -1.65 4.61
CA ASN A 325 19.77 -1.24 5.44
C ASN A 325 19.75 -2.05 6.74
N LEU A 326 20.52 -3.15 6.77
CA LEU A 326 20.56 -4.07 7.90
C LEU A 326 20.96 -3.43 9.24
N SER A 327 21.71 -2.32 9.20
CA SER A 327 22.19 -1.60 10.38
C SER A 327 21.23 -0.54 10.90
N ALA A 328 20.25 -0.11 10.08
CA ALA A 328 19.29 0.89 10.47
C ALA A 328 18.40 0.37 11.60
N SER A 329 18.17 1.20 12.61
CA SER A 329 17.19 0.91 13.65
C SER A 329 15.81 0.73 13.02
N GLY A 330 15.07 -0.24 13.54
CA GLY A 330 13.66 -0.37 13.21
C GLY A 330 12.79 0.54 14.11
N PRO A 331 11.59 0.06 14.47
CA PRO A 331 10.71 0.70 15.46
C PRO A 331 11.33 0.84 16.86
N ARG A 332 12.39 0.08 17.13
CA ARG A 332 13.18 0.05 18.36
C ARG A 332 14.66 0.23 17.98
N PRO A 333 15.58 0.47 18.94
CA PRO A 333 17.00 0.65 18.63
C PRO A 333 17.64 -0.57 17.94
N ASN A 334 16.98 -1.74 18.04
CA ASN A 334 17.44 -2.95 17.39
C ASN A 334 17.45 -2.81 15.85
N PRO A 335 18.53 -3.20 15.16
CA PRO A 335 18.62 -3.11 13.72
C PRO A 335 17.56 -3.96 12.99
N GLN A 336 17.09 -3.49 11.83
CA GLN A 336 16.16 -4.26 10.99
C GLN A 336 16.80 -5.55 10.44
N GLY A 337 18.14 -5.62 10.38
CA GLY A 337 18.88 -6.81 9.97
C GLY A 337 19.03 -7.89 11.05
N SER A 338 18.48 -7.71 12.25
CA SER A 338 18.56 -8.74 13.31
C SER A 338 17.74 -10.00 13.02
N TYR A 339 16.79 -9.94 12.08
CA TYR A 339 16.04 -11.11 11.66
C TYR A 339 16.67 -11.74 10.42
N HIS A 340 17.37 -12.87 10.62
CA HIS A 340 18.11 -13.56 9.57
C HIS A 340 17.22 -14.55 8.80
N TYR A 341 16.25 -14.02 8.06
CA TYR A 341 15.29 -14.81 7.29
C TYR A 341 15.94 -15.85 6.35
N GLY A 342 17.12 -15.54 5.80
CA GLY A 342 17.85 -16.44 4.90
C GLY A 342 18.46 -17.69 5.54
N MET A 343 18.55 -17.74 6.86
CA MET A 343 18.99 -18.94 7.60
C MET A 343 17.83 -19.88 7.95
N ILE A 344 16.60 -19.51 7.61
CA ILE A 344 15.40 -20.25 7.98
C ILE A 344 15.03 -21.21 6.85
N ASN A 345 14.94 -22.50 7.17
CA ASN A 345 14.48 -23.50 6.22
C ASN A 345 12.99 -23.31 5.93
N THR A 346 12.66 -23.09 4.67
CA THR A 346 11.27 -23.04 4.19
C THR A 346 10.66 -24.44 4.27
N THR A 347 9.50 -24.53 4.90
CA THR A 347 8.78 -25.79 5.15
C THR A 347 7.63 -26.03 4.17
N LYS A 348 7.24 -25.01 3.40
CA LYS A 348 6.21 -25.10 2.36
C LYS A 348 6.55 -24.15 1.22
N THR A 349 6.36 -24.61 -0.01
CA THR A 349 6.51 -23.80 -1.23
C THR A 349 5.16 -23.72 -1.92
N ILE A 350 4.72 -22.51 -2.24
CA ILE A 350 3.45 -22.22 -2.89
C ILE A 350 3.73 -21.47 -4.17
N ARG A 351 3.23 -21.97 -5.29
CA ARG A 351 3.33 -21.32 -6.61
C ARG A 351 1.94 -20.81 -6.98
N LEU A 352 1.81 -19.50 -7.18
CA LEU A 352 0.56 -18.83 -7.54
C LEU A 352 0.71 -18.27 -8.94
N ALA A 353 0.11 -18.95 -9.92
CA ALA A 353 0.08 -18.49 -11.31
C ALA A 353 -1.24 -17.81 -11.63
N SER A 354 -1.15 -16.61 -12.18
CA SER A 354 -2.32 -15.90 -12.70
C SER A 354 -2.71 -16.40 -14.09
N SER A 355 -4.01 -16.32 -14.38
CA SER A 355 -4.57 -16.57 -15.69
C SER A 355 -5.81 -15.71 -15.93
N ALA A 356 -6.09 -15.44 -17.21
CA ALA A 356 -7.28 -14.74 -17.66
C ALA A 356 -8.00 -15.57 -18.72
N GLY A 357 -9.32 -15.57 -18.70
CA GLY A 357 -10.12 -16.33 -19.66
C GLY A 357 -11.60 -16.01 -19.59
N GLN A 358 -12.37 -16.57 -20.54
CA GLN A 358 -13.82 -16.46 -20.56
C GLN A 358 -14.45 -17.65 -19.84
N VAL A 359 -15.32 -17.37 -18.86
CA VAL A 359 -16.12 -18.40 -18.15
C VAL A 359 -17.57 -17.97 -18.25
N ASN A 360 -18.42 -18.81 -18.85
CA ASN A 360 -19.84 -18.52 -19.08
C ASN A 360 -20.08 -17.16 -19.77
N GLY A 361 -19.27 -16.83 -20.78
CA GLY A 361 -19.36 -15.58 -21.54
C GLY A 361 -18.90 -14.32 -20.79
N LYS A 362 -18.30 -14.46 -19.61
CA LYS A 362 -17.72 -13.35 -18.84
C LYS A 362 -16.20 -13.45 -18.75
N GLN A 363 -15.51 -12.32 -18.93
CA GLN A 363 -14.10 -12.22 -18.61
C GLN A 363 -13.88 -12.48 -17.12
N ARG A 364 -12.96 -13.40 -16.81
CA ARG A 364 -12.53 -13.73 -15.45
C ARG A 364 -11.01 -13.71 -15.37
N TYR A 365 -10.54 -13.48 -14.16
CA TYR A 365 -9.16 -13.65 -13.74
C TYR A 365 -9.13 -14.72 -12.64
N ALA A 366 -8.05 -15.47 -12.59
CA ALA A 366 -7.91 -16.61 -11.71
C ALA A 366 -6.48 -16.76 -11.20
N VAL A 367 -6.36 -17.41 -10.05
CA VAL A 367 -5.09 -17.84 -9.47
C VAL A 367 -5.14 -19.35 -9.33
N ASN A 368 -4.17 -20.06 -9.90
CA ASN A 368 -4.15 -21.53 -9.95
C ASN A 368 -5.50 -22.13 -10.40
N SER A 369 -6.05 -21.54 -11.47
CA SER A 369 -7.33 -21.92 -12.09
C SER A 369 -8.61 -21.52 -11.31
N VAL A 370 -8.49 -20.96 -10.10
CA VAL A 370 -9.65 -20.52 -9.31
C VAL A 370 -9.92 -19.04 -9.54
N SER A 371 -11.09 -18.72 -10.09
CA SER A 371 -11.65 -17.37 -10.09
C SER A 371 -12.47 -17.17 -8.82
N PHE A 372 -11.93 -16.36 -7.89
CA PHE A 372 -12.50 -16.19 -6.56
C PHE A 372 -13.94 -15.68 -6.61
N VAL A 373 -14.82 -16.35 -5.86
CA VAL A 373 -16.18 -15.87 -5.59
C VAL A 373 -16.34 -15.58 -4.10
N PRO A 374 -16.77 -14.35 -3.74
CA PRO A 374 -17.05 -13.98 -2.36
C PRO A 374 -18.25 -14.75 -1.75
N LEU A 375 -18.17 -15.15 -0.46
CA LEU A 375 -19.28 -15.75 0.33
C LEU A 375 -19.98 -14.71 1.19
N ASP A 376 -21.31 -14.69 1.26
CA ASP A 376 -22.09 -13.66 1.97
C ASP A 376 -21.63 -13.36 3.42
N THR A 377 -21.03 -14.35 4.10
CA THR A 377 -20.40 -14.18 5.41
C THR A 377 -18.88 -14.19 5.29
N PRO A 378 -18.15 -13.21 5.87
CA PRO A 378 -16.68 -13.21 5.88
C PRO A 378 -16.08 -14.53 6.37
N LEU A 379 -15.08 -15.03 5.64
CA LEU A 379 -14.37 -16.28 5.96
C LEU A 379 -13.85 -16.31 7.40
N LYS A 380 -13.38 -15.17 7.92
CA LYS A 380 -12.89 -15.08 9.30
C LYS A 380 -13.99 -15.37 10.33
N LEU A 381 -15.22 -14.95 10.06
CA LEU A 381 -16.36 -15.21 10.94
C LEU A 381 -16.84 -16.65 10.81
N LEU A 382 -16.88 -17.19 9.58
CA LEU A 382 -17.20 -18.60 9.36
C LEU A 382 -16.21 -19.52 10.11
N ASP A 383 -14.91 -19.25 9.98
CA ASP A 383 -13.85 -19.97 10.69
C ASP A 383 -13.99 -19.84 12.22
N TYR A 384 -14.14 -18.60 12.73
CA TYR A 384 -14.21 -18.35 14.17
C TYR A 384 -15.43 -18.99 14.83
N PHE A 385 -16.61 -18.88 14.21
CA PHE A 385 -17.85 -19.48 14.71
C PHE A 385 -18.05 -20.94 14.29
N LYS A 386 -17.09 -21.53 13.55
CA LYS A 386 -17.12 -22.91 13.06
C LYS A 386 -18.37 -23.22 12.21
N ILE A 387 -18.76 -22.27 11.37
CA ILE A 387 -19.86 -22.39 10.42
C ILE A 387 -19.28 -22.91 9.10
N GLY A 388 -19.92 -23.94 8.52
CA GLY A 388 -19.53 -24.49 7.22
C GLY A 388 -19.77 -23.51 6.06
N GLY A 389 -19.46 -23.95 4.83
CA GLY A 389 -19.67 -23.15 3.61
C GLY A 389 -18.39 -22.77 2.87
N PHE A 390 -17.22 -23.14 3.40
CA PHE A 390 -15.93 -23.04 2.72
C PHE A 390 -15.09 -24.29 2.96
N ARG A 391 -14.05 -24.48 2.14
CA ARG A 391 -13.11 -25.60 2.24
C ARG A 391 -11.68 -25.09 2.23
N VAL A 392 -10.94 -25.31 3.31
CA VAL A 392 -9.49 -25.10 3.34
C VAL A 392 -8.84 -26.04 2.30
N GLY A 393 -7.96 -25.50 1.47
CA GLY A 393 -7.37 -26.22 0.33
C GLY A 393 -8.26 -26.24 -0.92
N SER A 394 -9.26 -25.35 -1.02
CA SER A 394 -10.05 -25.20 -2.26
C SER A 394 -9.24 -24.65 -3.43
N ILE A 395 -8.08 -24.05 -3.16
CA ILE A 395 -7.06 -23.69 -4.16
C ILE A 395 -5.81 -24.55 -3.94
N GLN A 396 -5.20 -25.00 -5.02
CA GLN A 396 -3.99 -25.83 -4.97
C GLN A 396 -2.75 -24.97 -4.69
N ASP A 397 -1.77 -25.55 -4.01
CA ASP A 397 -0.47 -24.91 -3.73
C ASP A 397 0.38 -24.70 -5.00
N SER A 398 -0.02 -25.26 -6.15
CA SER A 398 0.67 -25.10 -7.43
C SER A 398 -0.32 -25.05 -8.60
N PRO A 399 0.06 -24.44 -9.72
CA PRO A 399 -0.80 -24.36 -10.91
C PRO A 399 -1.13 -25.77 -11.43
N THR A 400 -2.42 -26.03 -11.67
CA THR A 400 -2.88 -27.35 -12.16
C THR A 400 -2.86 -27.47 -13.68
N GLY A 401 -2.73 -26.35 -14.41
CA GLY A 401 -2.92 -26.31 -15.86
C GLY A 401 -4.37 -26.51 -16.31
N GLY A 402 -5.31 -26.62 -15.36
CA GLY A 402 -6.74 -26.77 -15.64
C GLY A 402 -7.39 -25.49 -16.16
N GLY A 403 -8.60 -25.63 -16.71
CA GLY A 403 -9.44 -24.49 -17.09
C GLY A 403 -9.90 -23.69 -15.87
N ILE A 404 -10.25 -22.42 -16.09
CA ILE A 404 -10.74 -21.54 -15.02
C ILE A 404 -12.11 -22.02 -14.52
N TYR A 405 -12.25 -22.14 -13.21
CA TYR A 405 -13.52 -22.41 -12.54
C TYR A 405 -13.73 -21.42 -11.39
N GLN A 406 -14.96 -21.31 -10.92
CA GLN A 406 -15.33 -20.41 -9.83
C GLN A 406 -15.40 -21.19 -8.52
N ASP A 407 -14.76 -20.70 -7.47
CA ASP A 407 -14.85 -21.22 -6.10
C ASP A 407 -14.43 -20.11 -5.12
N THR A 408 -14.75 -20.26 -3.83
CA THR A 408 -14.17 -19.45 -2.76
C THR A 408 -12.82 -20.07 -2.39
N SER A 409 -11.74 -19.57 -3.00
CA SER A 409 -10.38 -20.04 -2.76
C SER A 409 -9.91 -19.77 -1.34
N VAL A 410 -9.54 -20.82 -0.60
CA VAL A 410 -8.95 -20.77 0.74
C VAL A 410 -7.70 -21.62 0.74
N LEU A 411 -6.55 -20.97 0.87
CA LEU A 411 -5.24 -21.60 0.97
C LEU A 411 -4.93 -21.89 2.45
N GLY A 412 -4.60 -23.14 2.77
CA GLY A 412 -4.23 -23.54 4.14
C GLY A 412 -2.72 -23.45 4.38
N VAL A 413 -2.32 -22.84 5.49
CA VAL A 413 -0.95 -22.83 6.01
C VAL A 413 -0.96 -23.04 7.52
N ASP A 414 0.02 -23.77 8.04
CA ASP A 414 0.09 -24.04 9.47
C ASP A 414 0.63 -22.84 10.24
N TYR A 415 0.18 -22.65 11.48
CA TYR A 415 0.70 -21.60 12.33
C TYR A 415 2.21 -21.79 12.57
N ARG A 416 3.00 -20.74 12.30
CA ARG A 416 4.48 -20.72 12.37
C ARG A 416 5.18 -21.54 11.28
N GLN A 417 4.47 -21.93 10.23
CA GLN A 417 5.10 -22.49 9.03
C GLN A 417 5.89 -21.39 8.29
N PHE A 418 7.10 -21.72 7.84
CA PHE A 418 7.87 -20.84 6.96
C PHE A 418 7.54 -21.16 5.51
N VAL A 419 6.98 -20.19 4.80
CA VAL A 419 6.41 -20.37 3.47
C VAL A 419 7.19 -19.56 2.45
N GLU A 420 7.58 -20.21 1.35
CA GLU A 420 8.06 -19.57 0.13
C GLU A 420 6.87 -19.41 -0.82
N ILE A 421 6.61 -18.20 -1.30
CA ILE A 421 5.56 -17.92 -2.29
C ILE A 421 6.22 -17.45 -3.59
N ILE A 422 5.93 -18.15 -4.68
CA ILE A 422 6.36 -17.81 -6.03
C ILE A 422 5.14 -17.29 -6.78
N PHE A 423 5.19 -16.03 -7.17
CA PHE A 423 4.17 -15.46 -8.05
C PHE A 423 4.60 -15.60 -9.51
N GLU A 424 3.73 -16.18 -10.33
CA GLU A 424 3.95 -16.40 -11.75
C GLU A 424 2.92 -15.63 -12.56
N ASN A 425 3.39 -14.78 -13.47
CA ASN A 425 2.51 -13.98 -14.31
C ASN A 425 2.64 -14.42 -15.78
N ASN A 426 1.61 -15.12 -16.26
CA ASN A 426 1.51 -15.61 -17.62
C ASN A 426 0.73 -14.66 -18.55
N GLU A 427 0.20 -13.57 -18.01
CA GLU A 427 -0.55 -12.56 -18.75
C GLU A 427 0.37 -11.54 -19.41
N ASP A 428 -0.18 -10.63 -20.21
CA ASP A 428 0.52 -9.54 -20.90
C ASP A 428 0.46 -8.19 -20.15
N ILE A 429 -0.05 -8.21 -18.91
CA ILE A 429 -0.16 -7.05 -18.02
C ILE A 429 0.68 -7.21 -16.74
N VAL A 430 1.12 -6.11 -16.16
CA VAL A 430 1.78 -6.12 -14.83
C VAL A 430 0.75 -6.41 -13.76
N GLN A 431 1.10 -7.26 -12.79
CA GLN A 431 0.27 -7.57 -11.63
C GLN A 431 0.93 -7.07 -10.36
N SER A 432 0.13 -6.56 -9.43
CA SER A 432 0.56 -6.27 -8.06
C SER A 432 -0.09 -7.26 -7.12
N TRP A 433 0.72 -8.00 -6.36
CA TRP A 433 0.28 -8.93 -5.34
C TRP A 433 0.48 -8.29 -3.98
N HIS A 434 -0.62 -8.13 -3.24
CA HIS A 434 -0.64 -7.62 -1.88
C HIS A 434 -1.00 -8.73 -0.90
N LEU A 435 -0.39 -8.74 0.27
CA LEU A 435 -0.72 -9.67 1.35
C LEU A 435 -1.12 -8.91 2.61
N ASP A 436 -2.41 -8.85 2.90
CA ASP A 436 -2.92 -8.23 4.11
C ASP A 436 -2.39 -8.96 5.37
N GLY A 437 -2.17 -8.21 6.44
CA GLY A 437 -1.73 -8.73 7.73
C GLY A 437 -0.25 -9.13 7.83
N TYR A 438 0.50 -9.13 6.73
CA TYR A 438 1.90 -9.59 6.69
C TYR A 438 2.79 -8.68 5.84
N SER A 439 4.09 -8.75 6.13
CA SER A 439 5.13 -8.35 5.18
C SER A 439 6.00 -9.56 4.89
N PHE A 440 6.60 -9.57 3.70
CA PHE A 440 7.43 -10.66 3.20
C PHE A 440 8.70 -10.13 2.56
N TRP A 441 9.77 -10.92 2.62
CA TRP A 441 11.03 -10.60 1.96
C TRP A 441 10.97 -10.97 0.48
N VAL A 442 11.23 -10.00 -0.39
CA VAL A 442 11.33 -10.23 -1.84
C VAL A 442 12.73 -10.78 -2.14
N VAL A 443 12.91 -12.09 -1.97
CA VAL A 443 14.22 -12.74 -2.09
C VAL A 443 14.67 -12.93 -3.54
N GLY A 444 13.77 -12.97 -4.50
CA GLY A 444 14.10 -13.14 -5.91
C GLY A 444 13.04 -12.53 -6.82
N MET A 445 13.48 -12.02 -7.97
CA MET A 445 12.60 -11.50 -9.02
C MET A 445 13.32 -11.63 -10.36
N ASP A 446 12.76 -12.38 -11.31
CA ASP A 446 13.34 -12.56 -12.64
C ASP A 446 12.29 -12.77 -13.73
N GLY A 447 12.73 -12.58 -14.98
CA GLY A 447 11.98 -13.05 -16.14
C GLY A 447 12.21 -14.53 -16.38
N GLY A 448 11.23 -15.18 -16.99
CA GLY A 448 11.27 -16.62 -17.27
C GLY A 448 10.38 -17.40 -16.32
N GLN A 449 10.46 -18.73 -16.41
CA GLN A 449 9.72 -19.63 -15.53
C GLN A 449 10.59 -19.95 -14.33
N TRP A 450 10.00 -19.89 -13.13
CA TRP A 450 10.70 -20.27 -11.93
C TRP A 450 11.02 -21.76 -11.95
N THR A 451 12.22 -22.12 -11.48
CA THR A 451 12.64 -23.50 -11.27
C THR A 451 13.30 -23.61 -9.91
N GLN A 452 13.55 -24.83 -9.42
CA GLN A 452 14.27 -24.99 -8.15
C GLN A 452 15.67 -24.35 -8.17
N ALA A 453 16.35 -24.33 -9.32
CA ALA A 453 17.64 -23.67 -9.50
C ALA A 453 17.57 -22.13 -9.40
N SER A 454 16.37 -21.53 -9.55
CA SER A 454 16.20 -20.09 -9.36
C SER A 454 16.55 -19.62 -7.94
N ARG A 455 16.58 -20.53 -6.96
CA ARG A 455 17.01 -20.25 -5.58
C ARG A 455 18.47 -19.83 -5.46
N ASP A 456 19.31 -20.22 -6.43
CA ASP A 456 20.73 -19.84 -6.45
C ASP A 456 20.90 -18.32 -6.62
N GLY A 457 19.89 -17.64 -7.19
CA GLY A 457 19.87 -16.19 -7.35
C GLY A 457 19.21 -15.43 -6.20
N TYR A 458 18.78 -16.09 -5.13
CA TYR A 458 18.05 -15.42 -4.05
C TYR A 458 18.95 -14.52 -3.20
N ASN A 459 18.46 -13.32 -2.92
CA ASN A 459 19.00 -12.46 -1.89
C ASN A 459 18.51 -12.92 -0.51
N LEU A 460 19.32 -13.75 0.15
CA LEU A 460 19.07 -14.29 1.49
C LEU A 460 19.72 -13.46 2.62
N ARG A 461 20.24 -12.28 2.30
CA ARG A 461 20.94 -11.43 3.27
C ARG A 461 20.20 -10.15 3.60
N ASP A 462 19.82 -9.38 2.60
CA ASP A 462 19.24 -8.04 2.77
C ASP A 462 18.17 -7.68 1.75
N ALA A 463 17.37 -8.67 1.36
CA ALA A 463 16.14 -8.44 0.62
C ALA A 463 15.25 -7.44 1.38
N VAL A 464 14.55 -6.62 0.62
CA VAL A 464 13.59 -5.68 1.16
C VAL A 464 12.34 -6.41 1.65
N SER A 465 11.89 -6.10 2.86
CA SER A 465 10.60 -6.55 3.39
C SER A 465 9.49 -5.60 2.90
N ARG A 466 8.42 -6.19 2.38
CA ARG A 466 7.35 -5.49 1.63
C ARG A 466 5.99 -6.08 1.94
N CYS A 467 4.92 -5.34 1.68
CA CYS A 467 3.56 -5.87 1.69
C CYS A 467 2.99 -6.04 0.28
N THR A 468 3.60 -5.40 -0.72
CA THR A 468 3.17 -5.48 -2.12
C THR A 468 4.34 -5.76 -3.06
N ALA A 469 4.22 -6.78 -3.91
CA ALA A 469 5.19 -7.11 -4.94
C ALA A 469 4.56 -7.08 -6.34
N GLN A 470 5.25 -6.44 -7.27
CA GLN A 470 4.90 -6.46 -8.67
C GLN A 470 5.47 -7.71 -9.35
N VAL A 471 4.70 -8.28 -10.27
CA VAL A 471 5.06 -9.47 -11.04
C VAL A 471 4.77 -9.18 -12.49
N ARG A 472 5.79 -9.35 -13.35
CA ARG A 472 5.69 -9.02 -14.77
C ARG A 472 5.65 -10.25 -15.65
N THR A 473 5.15 -9.99 -16.84
CA THR A 473 4.95 -10.93 -17.93
C THR A 473 6.26 -11.49 -18.45
N LYS A 474 6.15 -12.69 -19.04
CA LYS A 474 7.14 -13.22 -19.96
C LYS A 474 7.06 -12.43 -21.27
N LYS A 475 8.11 -11.68 -21.64
CA LYS A 475 8.30 -11.33 -23.07
C LYS A 475 8.34 -12.64 -23.86
N ARG A 476 7.33 -12.91 -24.70
CA ARG A 476 7.50 -13.85 -25.80
C ARG A 476 8.62 -13.27 -26.65
N LYS A 477 9.78 -13.95 -26.70
CA LYS A 477 10.74 -13.75 -27.79
C LYS A 477 9.97 -14.05 -29.08
N ASN A 478 9.75 -13.02 -29.89
CA ASN A 478 9.36 -13.04 -31.30
C ASN A 478 8.25 -14.01 -31.72
N SER A 479 7.11 -13.46 -32.11
CA SER A 479 6.39 -13.91 -33.31
C SER A 479 6.42 -12.71 -34.25
N ILE A 480 6.90 -12.96 -35.47
CA ILE A 480 7.33 -12.01 -36.52
C ILE A 480 6.30 -10.91 -36.78
#